data_AF-A0A7Y3XM70-F1
#
_entry.id   AF-A0A7Y3XM70-F1
#
_cell.length_a   1.000
_cell.length_b   1.000
_cell.length_c   1.000
_cell.angle_alpha   90.00
_cell.angle_beta   90.00
_cell.angle_gamma   90.00
#
_symmetry.space_group_name_H-M   'P 1'
#
loop_
_entity.id
_entity.type
_entity.pdbx_description
1 polymer ?
#
loop_
_entity_poly.entity_id
_entity_poly.type
_entity_poly.pdbx_seq_one_letter_code
_entity_poly.pdbx_strand_id
1 'polypeptide(L)'
;MSILTKLSAGVLNKTNNRFYKRRAIDGYFHMCEGLHRVCEPVLPSKDPHEYLMTVLGLIWIKSGVLKESQLGEPDQFGEILNYTLIPACITPPFQQSILAYKLIREDKELFAHLISEYASFHEESEKHIQTVLDAKDNGTLKELYTRYNKSQAYLPLLFPSENGDNKRLFSFDKDEIGKRRTQISESKIGIEIMQYIGKAEKTIDSEHLIFSQ
;
A
#
# COMPACT_ATOMS: atom_id res chain seq x y z
N MET A 1 15.59 -10.15 -11.32
CA MET A 1 14.39 -10.98 -11.05
C MET A 1 13.46 -10.10 -10.23
N SER A 2 12.27 -9.74 -10.74
CA SER A 2 11.39 -8.84 -10.01
C SER A 2 10.72 -9.56 -8.84
N ILE A 3 10.33 -8.78 -7.85
CA ILE A 3 9.65 -9.17 -6.60
C ILE A 3 8.50 -10.16 -6.82
N LEU A 4 7.76 -9.97 -7.91
CA LEU A 4 6.64 -10.82 -8.27
C LEU A 4 7.06 -12.25 -8.55
N THR A 5 8.25 -12.48 -9.11
CA THR A 5 8.76 -13.83 -9.40
C THR A 5 9.03 -14.65 -8.12
N LYS A 6 9.16 -14.01 -6.95
CA LYS A 6 9.45 -14.69 -5.66
C LYS A 6 8.22 -14.93 -4.80
N LEU A 7 7.27 -13.97 -4.72
CA LEU A 7 5.92 -14.23 -4.17
C LEU A 7 5.23 -15.36 -4.92
N SER A 8 5.47 -15.38 -6.22
CA SER A 8 5.04 -16.44 -7.09
C SER A 8 6.01 -17.63 -7.11
N ALA A 9 7.14 -17.68 -6.42
CA ALA A 9 7.98 -18.91 -6.42
C ALA A 9 7.45 -19.99 -5.45
N GLY A 10 6.69 -19.61 -4.41
CA GLY A 10 5.94 -20.55 -3.58
C GLY A 10 4.60 -20.98 -4.19
N VAL A 11 4.13 -20.26 -5.21
CA VAL A 11 2.77 -20.40 -5.78
C VAL A 11 2.88 -20.89 -7.24
N LEU A 12 3.91 -20.49 -8.00
CA LEU A 12 4.27 -20.97 -9.35
C LEU A 12 5.12 -22.24 -9.24
N ASN A 13 4.43 -23.36 -9.14
CA ASN A 13 4.73 -24.37 -10.14
C ASN A 13 3.85 -24.09 -11.37
N LYS A 14 4.54 -23.74 -12.45
CA LYS A 14 4.07 -23.38 -13.78
C LYS A 14 2.83 -24.16 -14.23
N THR A 15 1.79 -23.44 -14.64
CA THR A 15 1.07 -23.66 -15.91
C THR A 15 0.23 -22.41 -16.20
N ASN A 16 -0.14 -22.19 -17.46
CA ASN A 16 -1.12 -21.20 -17.94
C ASN A 16 -2.54 -21.47 -17.38
N ASN A 17 -2.64 -21.71 -16.08
CA ASN A 17 -3.80 -22.25 -15.42
C ASN A 17 -4.65 -21.09 -14.90
N ARG A 18 -5.79 -20.85 -15.56
CA ARG A 18 -6.81 -19.88 -15.13
C ARG A 18 -7.17 -20.04 -13.65
N PHE A 19 -7.27 -21.27 -13.13
CA PHE A 19 -7.60 -21.50 -11.71
C PHE A 19 -6.54 -20.95 -10.76
N TYR A 20 -5.27 -21.05 -11.15
CA TYR A 20 -4.17 -20.52 -10.36
C TYR A 20 -4.20 -18.99 -10.31
N LYS A 21 -4.35 -18.33 -11.45
CA LYS A 21 -4.39 -16.86 -11.53
C LYS A 21 -5.59 -16.30 -10.77
N ARG A 22 -6.75 -16.97 -10.84
CA ARG A 22 -7.93 -16.64 -10.04
C ARG A 22 -7.65 -16.72 -8.54
N ARG A 23 -7.10 -17.85 -8.06
CA ARG A 23 -6.70 -18.00 -6.64
C ARG A 23 -5.67 -16.98 -6.20
N ALA A 24 -4.73 -16.61 -7.05
CA ALA A 24 -3.74 -15.58 -6.74
C ALA A 24 -4.42 -14.21 -6.55
N ILE A 25 -5.31 -13.82 -7.46
CA ILE A 25 -6.09 -12.58 -7.34
C ILE A 25 -6.93 -12.57 -6.06
N ASP A 26 -7.72 -13.62 -5.82
CA ASP A 26 -8.52 -13.76 -4.59
C ASP A 26 -7.62 -13.71 -3.35
N GLY A 27 -6.45 -14.35 -3.41
CA GLY A 27 -5.43 -14.34 -2.36
C GLY A 27 -4.94 -12.93 -2.03
N TYR A 28 -4.72 -12.07 -3.02
CA TYR A 28 -4.34 -10.67 -2.77
C TYR A 28 -5.44 -9.88 -2.04
N PHE A 29 -6.71 -10.08 -2.44
CA PHE A 29 -7.84 -9.44 -1.76
C PHE A 29 -7.98 -9.93 -0.33
N HIS A 30 -8.00 -11.24 -0.12
CA HIS A 30 -8.10 -11.84 1.20
C HIS A 30 -6.93 -11.49 2.10
N MET A 31 -5.72 -11.39 1.55
CA MET A 31 -4.54 -10.96 2.31
C MET A 31 -4.68 -9.51 2.76
N CYS A 32 -5.06 -8.57 1.88
CA CYS A 32 -5.21 -7.17 2.27
C CYS A 32 -6.37 -6.96 3.25
N GLU A 33 -7.49 -7.66 3.05
CA GLU A 33 -8.63 -7.60 3.96
C GLU A 33 -8.32 -8.23 5.32
N GLY A 34 -7.70 -9.41 5.34
CA GLY A 34 -7.31 -10.11 6.56
C GLY A 34 -6.29 -9.32 7.37
N LEU A 35 -5.25 -8.80 6.71
CA LEU A 35 -4.26 -7.95 7.37
C LEU A 35 -4.86 -6.65 7.89
N HIS A 36 -5.84 -6.05 7.20
CA HIS A 36 -6.54 -4.89 7.73
C HIS A 36 -7.25 -5.20 9.05
N ARG A 37 -7.98 -6.33 9.14
CA ARG A 37 -8.66 -6.74 10.38
C ARG A 37 -7.70 -6.94 11.55
N VAL A 38 -6.46 -7.36 11.27
CA VAL A 38 -5.42 -7.55 12.30
C VAL A 38 -4.69 -6.24 12.64
N CYS A 39 -4.43 -5.40 11.64
CA CYS A 39 -3.68 -4.16 11.82
C CYS A 39 -4.51 -3.03 12.43
N GLU A 40 -5.78 -2.88 12.05
CA GLU A 40 -6.62 -1.78 12.54
C GLU A 40 -6.73 -1.75 14.08
N PRO A 41 -6.96 -2.86 14.79
CA PRO A 41 -7.09 -2.85 16.25
C PRO A 41 -5.81 -2.46 17.00
N VAL A 42 -4.62 -2.68 16.40
CA VAL A 42 -3.33 -2.37 17.05
C VAL A 42 -2.87 -0.92 16.85
N LEU A 43 -3.61 -0.15 16.02
CA LEU A 43 -3.32 1.23 15.68
C LEU A 43 -4.12 2.21 16.57
N PRO A 44 -3.45 3.08 17.35
CA PRO A 44 -4.12 4.04 18.23
C PRO A 44 -5.03 5.04 17.50
N SER A 45 -4.60 5.49 16.32
CA SER A 45 -5.30 6.50 15.53
C SER A 45 -6.50 5.93 14.76
N LYS A 46 -6.45 4.62 14.43
CA LYS A 46 -7.29 3.97 13.41
C LYS A 46 -7.34 4.76 12.09
N ASP A 47 -6.27 5.50 11.80
CA ASP A 47 -6.18 6.30 10.60
C ASP A 47 -6.01 5.39 9.38
N PRO A 48 -6.74 5.61 8.28
CA PRO A 48 -6.68 4.70 7.17
C PRO A 48 -5.31 4.56 6.53
N HIS A 49 -4.56 5.64 6.43
CA HIS A 49 -3.24 5.60 5.82
C HIS A 49 -2.28 4.76 6.67
N GLU A 50 -2.34 4.86 8.00
CA GLU A 50 -1.48 4.11 8.92
C GLU A 50 -1.66 2.60 8.80
N TYR A 51 -2.92 2.14 8.71
CA TYR A 51 -3.14 0.70 8.52
C TYR A 51 -2.71 0.27 7.13
N LEU A 52 -2.96 1.07 6.07
CA LEU A 52 -2.52 0.71 4.71
C LEU A 52 -0.99 0.58 4.63
N MET A 53 -0.26 1.50 5.27
CA MET A 53 1.19 1.47 5.36
C MET A 53 1.67 0.23 6.15
N THR A 54 0.99 -0.10 7.24
CA THR A 54 1.29 -1.30 8.06
C THR A 54 1.03 -2.58 7.28
N VAL A 55 -0.10 -2.68 6.57
CA VAL A 55 -0.47 -3.81 5.71
C VAL A 55 0.57 -3.97 4.59
N LEU A 56 0.92 -2.90 3.88
CA LEU A 56 1.91 -2.94 2.81
C LEU A 56 3.30 -3.33 3.34
N GLY A 57 3.71 -2.74 4.47
CA GLY A 57 4.98 -3.06 5.12
C GLY A 57 5.08 -4.55 5.51
N LEU A 58 4.03 -5.11 6.09
CA LEU A 58 3.95 -6.55 6.40
C LEU A 58 4.06 -7.41 5.14
N ILE A 59 3.31 -7.07 4.09
CA ILE A 59 3.36 -7.79 2.81
C ILE A 59 4.78 -7.75 2.25
N TRP A 60 5.43 -6.57 2.24
CA TRP A 60 6.78 -6.39 1.71
C TRP A 60 7.85 -7.10 2.54
N ILE A 61 7.74 -7.14 3.86
CA ILE A 61 8.64 -7.93 4.71
C ILE A 61 8.47 -9.43 4.43
N LYS A 62 7.24 -9.94 4.53
CA LYS A 62 6.98 -11.39 4.42
C LYS A 62 7.27 -11.92 3.02
N SER A 63 7.17 -11.07 2.00
CA SER A 63 7.57 -11.39 0.62
C SER A 63 9.07 -11.25 0.34
N GLY A 64 9.85 -10.66 1.26
CA GLY A 64 11.27 -10.39 1.08
C GLY A 64 11.58 -9.24 0.12
N VAL A 65 10.61 -8.37 -0.15
CA VAL A 65 10.81 -7.08 -0.85
C VAL A 65 11.69 -6.17 -0.02
N LEU A 66 11.41 -6.14 1.27
CA LEU A 66 12.04 -5.29 2.25
C LEU A 66 12.51 -6.13 3.42
N LYS A 67 13.72 -5.89 3.93
CA LYS A 67 14.10 -6.44 5.24
C LYS A 67 13.47 -5.61 6.34
N GLU A 68 13.09 -6.23 7.45
CA GLU A 68 12.53 -5.51 8.61
C GLU A 68 13.43 -4.35 9.07
N SER A 69 14.75 -4.53 9.04
CA SER A 69 15.73 -3.51 9.38
C SER A 69 15.70 -2.25 8.49
N GLN A 70 15.10 -2.35 7.29
CA GLN A 70 15.05 -1.28 6.31
C GLN A 70 13.78 -0.43 6.41
N LEU A 71 12.78 -0.82 7.20
CA LEU A 71 11.54 -0.04 7.36
C LEU A 71 11.77 1.31 8.04
N GLY A 72 12.76 1.40 8.92
CA GLY A 72 13.17 2.65 9.55
C GLY A 72 13.97 3.57 8.63
N GLU A 73 14.36 3.10 7.43
CA GLU A 73 15.09 3.90 6.47
C GLU A 73 14.15 4.92 5.80
N PRO A 74 14.48 6.22 5.79
CA PRO A 74 13.62 7.27 5.23
C PRO A 74 13.14 7.00 3.80
N ASP A 75 14.00 6.46 2.94
CA ASP A 75 13.67 6.18 1.54
C ASP A 75 12.57 5.11 1.43
N GLN A 76 12.72 4.01 2.18
CA GLN A 76 11.78 2.89 2.19
C GLN A 76 10.44 3.29 2.82
N PHE A 77 10.50 4.04 3.92
CA PHE A 77 9.31 4.61 4.54
C PHE A 77 8.54 5.52 3.56
N GLY A 78 9.25 6.40 2.86
CA GLY A 78 8.63 7.26 1.86
C GLY A 78 8.07 6.50 0.66
N GLU A 79 8.68 5.37 0.27
CA GLU A 79 8.12 4.50 -0.77
C GLU A 79 6.79 3.89 -0.33
N ILE A 80 6.73 3.35 0.89
CA ILE A 80 5.49 2.82 1.48
C ILE A 80 4.43 3.91 1.54
N LEU A 81 4.76 5.06 2.13
CA LEU A 81 3.88 6.22 2.29
C LEU A 81 3.27 6.68 0.94
N ASN A 82 4.11 6.76 -0.10
CA ASN A 82 3.64 7.18 -1.43
C ASN A 82 2.82 6.08 -2.12
N TYR A 83 3.19 4.81 -1.95
CA TYR A 83 2.45 3.70 -2.54
C TYR A 83 1.02 3.64 -2.02
N THR A 84 0.82 3.91 -0.73
CA THR A 84 -0.47 3.85 -0.04
C THR A 84 -1.29 5.13 -0.14
N LEU A 85 -0.74 6.23 -0.67
CA LEU A 85 -1.44 7.51 -0.79
C LEU A 85 -2.76 7.41 -1.59
N ILE A 86 -2.74 6.78 -2.77
CA ILE A 86 -3.96 6.63 -3.57
C ILE A 86 -5.03 5.83 -2.80
N PRO A 87 -4.74 4.61 -2.30
CA PRO A 87 -5.68 3.88 -1.44
C PRO A 87 -6.19 4.71 -0.26
N ALA A 88 -5.34 5.50 0.40
CA ALA A 88 -5.72 6.31 1.55
C ALA A 88 -6.71 7.45 1.20
N CYS A 89 -6.73 7.90 -0.05
CA CYS A 89 -7.65 8.93 -0.55
C CYS A 89 -9.01 8.38 -1.01
N ILE A 90 -9.28 7.09 -0.84
CA ILE A 90 -10.52 6.43 -1.28
C ILE A 90 -11.45 6.22 -0.09
N THR A 91 -12.76 6.27 -0.34
CA THR A 91 -13.78 6.06 0.70
C THR A 91 -13.69 4.64 1.28
N PRO A 92 -13.69 4.48 2.62
CA PRO A 92 -13.86 3.17 3.25
C PRO A 92 -15.17 2.49 2.82
N PRO A 93 -15.22 1.16 2.68
CA PRO A 93 -14.16 0.18 2.96
C PRO A 93 -13.35 -0.24 1.71
N PHE A 94 -13.32 0.55 0.64
CA PHE A 94 -12.68 0.12 -0.62
C PHE A 94 -11.15 0.18 -0.62
N GLN A 95 -10.57 0.81 0.39
CA GLN A 95 -9.16 1.16 0.45
C GLN A 95 -8.22 -0.06 0.37
N GLN A 96 -8.54 -1.16 1.07
CA GLN A 96 -7.78 -2.41 1.06
C GLN A 96 -7.87 -3.10 -0.29
N SER A 97 -9.05 -3.09 -0.91
CA SER A 97 -9.27 -3.65 -2.24
C SER A 97 -8.48 -2.89 -3.29
N ILE A 98 -8.34 -1.56 -3.16
CA ILE A 98 -7.51 -0.77 -4.06
C ILE A 98 -6.02 -1.02 -3.81
N LEU A 99 -5.60 -1.24 -2.56
CA LEU A 99 -4.23 -1.69 -2.29
C LEU A 99 -3.94 -3.03 -2.96
N ALA A 100 -4.83 -4.02 -2.83
CA ALA A 100 -4.72 -5.31 -3.51
C ALA A 100 -4.68 -5.15 -5.05
N TYR A 101 -5.57 -4.34 -5.61
CA TYR A 101 -5.61 -4.03 -7.03
C TYR A 101 -4.29 -3.43 -7.54
N LYS A 102 -3.71 -2.48 -6.79
CA LYS A 102 -2.40 -1.90 -7.11
C LYS A 102 -1.29 -2.95 -7.07
N LEU A 103 -1.27 -3.83 -6.07
CA LEU A 103 -0.29 -4.92 -5.98
C LEU A 103 -0.42 -5.90 -7.16
N ILE A 104 -1.64 -6.25 -7.56
CA ILE A 104 -1.90 -7.11 -8.72
C ILE A 104 -1.43 -6.45 -10.02
N ARG A 105 -1.64 -5.13 -10.16
CA ARG A 105 -1.28 -4.34 -11.35
C ARG A 105 0.22 -4.34 -11.64
N GLU A 106 1.07 -4.57 -10.64
CA GLU A 106 2.52 -4.74 -10.85
C GLU A 106 2.84 -5.99 -11.68
N ASP A 107 2.00 -7.03 -11.63
CA ASP A 107 2.15 -8.26 -12.40
C ASP A 107 1.29 -8.21 -13.67
N LYS A 108 1.94 -8.02 -14.81
CA LYS A 108 1.25 -7.90 -16.11
C LYS A 108 0.34 -9.09 -16.43
N GLU A 109 0.73 -10.30 -16.03
CA GLU A 109 -0.05 -11.50 -16.33
C GLU A 109 -1.26 -11.64 -15.42
N LEU A 110 -1.09 -11.38 -14.12
CA LEU A 110 -2.21 -11.38 -13.18
C LEU A 110 -3.16 -10.22 -13.46
N PHE A 111 -2.63 -9.05 -13.83
CA PHE A 111 -3.43 -7.88 -14.16
C PHE A 111 -4.28 -8.08 -15.42
N ALA A 112 -3.71 -8.65 -16.48
CA ALA A 112 -4.48 -9.03 -17.68
C ALA A 112 -5.59 -10.05 -17.35
N HIS A 113 -5.33 -10.95 -16.40
CA HIS A 113 -6.33 -11.89 -15.92
C HIS A 113 -7.44 -11.22 -15.10
N LEU A 114 -7.07 -10.26 -14.25
CA LEU A 114 -8.01 -9.47 -13.47
C LEU A 114 -8.96 -8.67 -14.37
N ILE A 115 -8.43 -8.00 -15.41
CA ILE A 115 -9.25 -7.24 -16.37
C ILE A 115 -10.29 -8.13 -17.04
N SER A 116 -9.93 -9.36 -17.39
CA SER A 116 -10.82 -10.28 -18.12
C SER A 116 -11.82 -11.00 -17.23
N GLU A 117 -11.42 -11.47 -16.04
CA GLU A 117 -12.27 -12.30 -15.18
C GLU A 117 -13.01 -11.51 -14.09
N TYR A 118 -12.51 -10.32 -13.74
CA TYR A 118 -13.05 -9.45 -12.70
C TYR A 118 -13.35 -8.06 -13.27
N ALA A 119 -13.89 -8.01 -14.50
CA ALA A 119 -14.10 -6.77 -15.25
C ALA A 119 -14.87 -5.70 -14.47
N SER A 120 -15.97 -6.06 -13.81
CA SER A 120 -16.74 -5.08 -13.00
C SER A 120 -15.94 -4.50 -11.85
N PHE A 121 -15.12 -5.33 -11.18
CA PHE A 121 -14.25 -4.87 -10.11
C PHE A 121 -13.11 -3.98 -10.65
N HIS A 122 -12.55 -4.33 -11.80
CA HIS A 122 -11.56 -3.52 -12.50
C HIS A 122 -12.13 -2.13 -12.84
N GLU A 123 -13.31 -2.07 -13.45
CA GLU A 123 -13.99 -0.82 -13.80
C GLU A 123 -14.28 0.05 -12.57
N GLU A 124 -14.78 -0.55 -11.49
CA GLU A 124 -15.01 0.16 -10.22
C GLU A 124 -13.70 0.69 -9.62
N SER A 125 -12.64 -0.13 -9.64
CA SER A 125 -11.32 0.25 -9.13
C SER A 125 -10.71 1.41 -9.91
N GLU A 126 -10.76 1.36 -11.24
CA GLU A 126 -10.27 2.46 -12.09
C GLU A 126 -11.07 3.74 -11.87
N LYS A 127 -12.39 3.67 -11.67
CA LYS A 127 -13.21 4.84 -11.35
C LYS A 127 -12.79 5.50 -10.02
N HIS A 128 -12.51 4.69 -8.99
CA HIS A 128 -12.00 5.21 -7.72
C HIS A 128 -10.63 5.84 -7.86
N ILE A 129 -9.71 5.17 -8.56
CA ILE A 129 -8.36 5.71 -8.80
C ILE A 129 -8.43 7.01 -9.60
N GLN A 130 -9.25 7.05 -10.65
CA GLN A 130 -9.43 8.24 -11.48
C GLN A 130 -9.92 9.43 -10.66
N THR A 131 -10.85 9.21 -9.71
CA THR A 131 -11.31 10.28 -8.80
C THR A 131 -10.15 10.90 -7.99
N VAL A 132 -9.21 10.06 -7.53
CA VAL A 132 -8.01 10.53 -6.81
C VAL A 132 -7.05 11.27 -7.74
N LEU A 133 -6.89 10.79 -8.98
CA LEU A 133 -6.06 11.45 -9.99
C LEU A 133 -6.65 12.81 -10.41
N ASP A 134 -7.96 12.91 -10.59
CA ASP A 134 -8.64 14.17 -10.89
C ASP A 134 -8.45 15.18 -9.75
N ALA A 135 -8.56 14.72 -8.50
CA ALA A 135 -8.29 15.54 -7.32
C ALA A 135 -6.82 15.99 -7.24
N LYS A 136 -5.88 15.18 -7.71
CA LYS A 136 -4.48 15.56 -7.84
C LYS A 136 -4.31 16.65 -8.90
N ASP A 137 -4.87 16.44 -10.08
CA ASP A 137 -4.68 17.33 -11.22
C ASP A 137 -5.33 18.70 -11.02
N ASN A 138 -6.42 18.76 -10.25
CA ASN A 138 -7.11 20.02 -9.90
C ASN A 138 -6.63 20.66 -8.59
N GLY A 139 -5.64 20.08 -7.90
CA GLY A 139 -5.06 20.62 -6.68
C GLY A 139 -5.84 20.35 -5.39
N THR A 140 -6.87 19.50 -5.40
CA THR A 140 -7.71 19.19 -4.22
C THR A 140 -7.33 17.87 -3.51
N LEU A 141 -6.23 17.20 -3.91
CA LEU A 141 -5.81 15.92 -3.31
C LEU A 141 -5.60 15.99 -1.79
N LYS A 142 -5.10 17.11 -1.28
CA LYS A 142 -4.94 17.31 0.18
C LYS A 142 -6.29 17.29 0.90
N GLU A 143 -7.31 17.93 0.33
CA GLU A 143 -8.66 17.96 0.89
C GLU A 143 -9.32 16.59 0.82
N LEU A 144 -9.08 15.86 -0.27
CA LEU A 144 -9.55 14.49 -0.42
C LEU A 144 -8.88 13.56 0.62
N TYR A 145 -7.58 13.71 0.83
CA TYR A 145 -6.83 12.97 1.83
C TYR A 145 -7.34 13.25 3.25
N THR A 146 -7.50 14.52 3.63
CA THR A 146 -7.95 14.90 4.99
C THR A 146 -9.39 14.52 5.28
N ARG A 147 -10.22 14.31 4.24
CA ARG A 147 -11.59 13.81 4.39
C ARG A 147 -11.64 12.43 5.04
N TYR A 148 -10.67 11.57 4.71
CA TYR A 148 -10.65 10.17 5.17
C TYR A 148 -9.59 9.91 6.24
N ASN A 149 -8.51 10.69 6.27
CA ASN A 149 -7.38 10.51 7.18
C ASN A 149 -7.35 11.65 8.20
N LYS A 150 -7.67 11.32 9.45
CA LYS A 150 -7.77 12.28 10.56
C LYS A 150 -6.38 12.61 11.13
N SER A 151 -5.44 11.68 11.04
CA SER A 151 -4.06 11.88 11.47
C SER A 151 -3.38 12.93 10.61
N GLN A 152 -2.95 14.01 11.26
CA GLN A 152 -2.18 15.07 10.60
C GLN A 152 -0.68 14.72 10.50
N ALA A 153 -0.26 13.56 11.04
CA ALA A 153 1.16 13.20 11.17
C ALA A 153 1.89 13.13 9.80
N TYR A 154 1.18 12.68 8.76
CA TYR A 154 1.76 12.50 7.41
C TYR A 154 1.56 13.70 6.49
N LEU A 155 0.70 14.65 6.84
CA LEU A 155 0.40 15.78 5.97
C LEU A 155 1.62 16.63 5.61
N PRO A 156 2.55 16.95 6.54
CA PRO A 156 3.75 17.71 6.18
C PRO A 156 4.68 16.95 5.22
N LEU A 157 4.64 15.61 5.24
CA LEU A 157 5.44 14.75 4.36
C LEU A 157 4.80 14.62 2.98
N LEU A 158 3.47 14.46 2.94
CA LEU A 158 2.70 14.29 1.71
C LEU A 158 2.41 15.61 0.97
N PHE A 159 2.23 16.70 1.72
CA PHE A 159 1.83 18.01 1.22
C PHE A 159 2.67 19.12 1.87
N PRO A 160 3.98 19.17 1.59
CA PRO A 160 4.84 20.22 2.13
C PRO A 160 4.36 21.61 1.66
N SER A 161 4.42 22.60 2.54
CA SER A 161 3.97 23.97 2.24
C SER A 161 4.82 24.62 1.15
N GLU A 162 4.17 25.34 0.23
CA GLU A 162 4.76 25.96 -0.98
C GLU A 162 5.74 27.11 -0.75
N ASN A 163 6.25 27.34 0.47
CA ASN A 163 7.14 28.47 0.78
C ASN A 163 8.60 28.29 0.30
N GLY A 164 8.86 27.38 -0.65
CA GLY A 164 10.15 27.27 -1.31
C GLY A 164 10.12 26.31 -2.50
N ASP A 165 10.26 26.85 -3.71
CA ASP A 165 10.77 26.26 -4.96
C ASP A 165 10.55 24.76 -5.24
N ASN A 166 9.40 24.21 -4.89
CA ASN A 166 9.08 22.80 -5.14
C ASN A 166 7.83 22.66 -6.02
N LYS A 167 7.85 23.33 -7.18
CA LYS A 167 6.94 22.98 -8.28
C LYS A 167 7.41 21.64 -8.86
N ARG A 168 6.69 20.56 -8.50
CA ARG A 168 6.72 19.16 -8.98
C ARG A 168 7.06 18.18 -7.84
N LEU A 169 6.06 17.83 -7.03
CA LEU A 169 6.19 16.76 -6.03
C LEU A 169 5.30 15.55 -6.28
N PHE A 170 4.64 15.50 -7.45
CA PHE A 170 3.82 14.36 -7.81
C PHE A 170 4.06 13.93 -9.26
N SER A 171 5.31 13.61 -9.61
CA SER A 171 5.54 12.67 -10.70
C SER A 171 5.41 11.25 -10.12
N PHE A 172 4.64 10.39 -10.77
CA PHE A 172 4.66 8.94 -10.50
C PHE A 172 5.91 8.27 -11.12
N ASP A 173 6.84 9.08 -11.65
CA ASP A 173 8.10 8.63 -12.20
C ASP A 173 9.15 8.45 -11.11
N LYS A 174 9.82 7.30 -11.15
CA LYS A 174 10.83 6.85 -10.19
C LYS A 174 12.08 7.73 -10.07
N ASP A 175 12.22 8.77 -10.92
CA ASP A 175 13.52 9.41 -11.16
C ASP A 175 13.74 10.76 -10.44
N GLU A 176 12.78 11.32 -9.69
CA GLU A 176 12.97 12.62 -8.99
C GLU A 176 12.68 12.59 -7.47
N ILE A 177 12.50 11.43 -6.84
CA ILE A 177 12.13 11.32 -5.41
C ILE A 177 13.36 11.44 -4.47
N GLY A 178 14.55 11.70 -5.01
CA GLY A 178 15.82 11.50 -4.30
C GLY A 178 16.37 12.67 -3.48
N LYS A 179 15.82 13.90 -3.53
CA LYS A 179 16.51 15.04 -2.87
C LYS A 179 15.59 16.02 -2.15
N ARG A 180 15.85 16.07 -0.83
CA ARG A 180 15.43 17.03 0.21
C ARG A 180 14.22 16.58 1.03
N ARG A 181 14.51 15.78 2.06
CA ARG A 181 13.56 15.35 3.09
C ARG A 181 14.05 15.75 4.48
N THR A 182 13.13 16.14 5.35
CA THR A 182 13.36 16.25 6.80
C THR A 182 13.52 14.84 7.37
N GLN A 183 14.74 14.32 7.26
CA GLN A 183 15.17 12.96 7.61
C GLN A 183 14.77 12.52 9.05
N ILE A 184 14.57 13.50 9.94
CA ILE A 184 14.27 13.28 11.37
C ILE A 184 12.79 12.94 11.62
N SER A 185 11.85 13.49 10.84
CA SER A 185 10.41 13.19 11.01
C SER A 185 10.04 11.83 10.42
N GLU A 186 10.66 11.47 9.28
CA GLU A 186 10.42 10.19 8.61
C GLU A 186 10.97 9.01 9.41
N SER A 187 12.14 9.16 10.05
CA SER A 187 12.70 8.09 10.89
C SER A 187 11.84 7.79 12.12
N LYS A 188 11.24 8.81 12.75
CA LYS A 188 10.39 8.61 13.94
C LYS A 188 9.08 7.90 13.56
N ILE A 189 8.44 8.34 12.49
CA ILE A 189 7.19 7.75 12.03
C ILE A 189 7.42 6.33 11.47
N GLY A 190 8.53 6.10 10.76
CA GLY A 190 8.95 4.76 10.33
C GLY A 190 9.15 3.80 11.51
N ILE A 191 9.73 4.27 12.62
CA ILE A 191 9.84 3.47 13.86
C ILE A 191 8.46 3.13 14.45
N GLU A 192 7.51 4.05 14.44
CA GLU A 192 6.14 3.79 14.90
C GLU A 192 5.44 2.73 14.04
N ILE A 193 5.56 2.82 12.71
CA ILE A 193 5.05 1.80 11.79
C ILE A 193 5.70 0.44 12.05
N MET A 194 7.02 0.37 12.28
CA MET A 194 7.69 -0.89 12.67
C MET A 194 7.10 -1.49 13.95
N GLN A 195 6.77 -0.67 14.95
CA GLN A 195 6.13 -1.16 16.17
C GLN A 195 4.73 -1.73 15.90
N TYR A 196 3.96 -1.12 15.01
CA TYR A 196 2.63 -1.63 14.64
C TYR A 196 2.72 -2.93 13.84
N ILE A 197 3.69 -3.02 12.92
CA ILE A 197 4.02 -4.25 12.20
C ILE A 197 4.35 -5.36 13.21
N GLY A 198 5.28 -5.13 14.14
CA GLY A 198 5.64 -6.13 15.14
C GLY A 198 4.50 -6.51 16.11
N LYS A 199 3.54 -5.60 16.37
CA LYS A 199 2.32 -5.93 17.12
C LYS A 199 1.38 -6.80 16.31
N ALA A 200 1.15 -6.46 15.04
CA ALA A 200 0.31 -7.22 14.13
C ALA A 200 0.85 -8.64 13.91
N GLU A 201 2.18 -8.81 13.76
CA GLU A 201 2.81 -10.13 13.66
C GLU A 201 2.52 -11.01 14.89
N LYS A 202 2.64 -10.45 16.09
CA LYS A 202 2.30 -11.18 17.32
C LYS A 202 0.83 -11.59 17.35
N THR A 203 -0.07 -10.74 16.88
CA THR A 203 -1.50 -11.08 16.77
C THR A 203 -1.71 -12.24 15.81
N ILE A 204 -1.10 -12.20 14.61
CA ILE A 204 -1.16 -13.28 13.60
C ILE A 204 -0.68 -14.61 14.20
N ASP A 205 0.46 -14.60 14.89
CA ASP A 205 1.04 -15.78 15.52
C ASP A 205 0.16 -16.32 16.65
N SER A 206 -0.43 -15.42 17.45
CA SER A 206 -1.28 -15.79 18.60
C SER A 206 -2.66 -16.32 18.20
N GLU A 207 -3.22 -15.85 17.08
CA GLU A 207 -4.54 -16.25 16.61
C GLU A 207 -4.49 -17.50 15.71
N HIS A 208 -3.31 -18.08 15.48
CA HIS A 208 -3.09 -19.11 14.45
C HIS A 208 -3.77 -18.74 13.13
N LEU A 209 -3.73 -17.45 12.77
CA LEU A 209 -4.12 -16.97 11.44
C LEU A 209 -3.00 -17.38 10.48
N ILE A 210 -2.88 -18.69 10.27
CA ILE A 210 -1.97 -19.28 9.33
C ILE A 210 -2.43 -18.77 7.96
N PHE A 211 -1.59 -17.98 7.30
CA PHE A 211 -1.55 -17.91 5.84
C PHE A 211 -1.26 -19.34 5.36
N SER A 212 -2.28 -20.18 5.35
CA SER A 212 -2.16 -21.61 5.05
C SER A 212 -1.82 -21.76 3.58
N GLN A 213 -0.57 -22.20 3.40
CA GLN A 213 0.08 -22.88 2.28
C GLN A 213 -0.78 -23.20 1.06
#